data_AF-A0A645B3K3-F1
#
_entry.id   AF-A0A645B3K3-F1
#
_cell.length_a   1.000
_cell.length_b   1.000
_cell.length_c   1.000
_cell.angle_alpha   90.00
_cell.angle_beta   90.00
_cell.angle_gamma   90.00
#
_symmetry.space_group_name_H-M   'P 1'
#
loop_
_entity.id
_entity.type
_entity.pdbx_description
1 polymer ?
#
loop_
_entity_poly.entity_id
_entity_poly.type
_entity_poly.pdbx_seq_one_letter_code
_entity_poly.pdbx_strand_id
1 'polypeptide(L)'
;MNDMEVFEFSKTDLLYLYEKYPRIERVGRLIAEAIAITSEEHLFLLLNQTAEMRYRRLLEKNPKYVNTIPLQYIASYLGITQETLSRIRKSV
;
A
#
# COMPACT_ATOMS: atom_id res chain seq x y z
N MET A 1 -4.07 -17.43 5.91
CA MET A 1 -2.70 -16.97 5.60
C MET A 1 -2.23 -17.92 4.54
N ASN A 2 -2.07 -17.45 3.30
CA ASN A 2 -1.55 -18.32 2.24
C ASN A 2 -0.08 -18.56 2.54
N ASP A 3 0.40 -19.80 2.36
CA ASP A 3 1.82 -20.09 2.47
C ASP A 3 2.56 -19.24 1.43
N MET A 4 3.53 -18.45 1.89
CA MET A 4 4.41 -17.64 1.06
C MET A 4 5.85 -17.96 1.42
N GLU A 5 6.64 -18.26 0.41
CA GLU A 5 8.09 -18.30 0.51
C GLU A 5 8.63 -16.92 0.17
N VAL A 6 9.54 -16.42 1.02
CA VAL A 6 10.11 -15.07 0.87
C VAL A 6 11.62 -15.19 0.91
N PHE A 7 12.31 -14.45 0.04
CA PHE A 7 13.75 -14.29 0.09
C PHE A 7 14.08 -13.05 0.91
N GLU A 8 14.87 -13.23 1.96
CA GLU A 8 15.35 -12.16 2.83
C GLU A 8 16.84 -11.91 2.61
N PHE A 9 17.23 -10.64 2.66
CA PHE A 9 18.63 -10.22 2.69
C PHE A 9 18.85 -9.37 3.93
N SER A 10 19.99 -9.58 4.60
CA SER A 10 20.36 -8.69 5.68
C SER A 10 20.60 -7.28 5.13
N LYS A 11 20.32 -6.26 5.94
CA LYS A 11 20.62 -4.88 5.58
C LYS A 11 22.11 -4.69 5.25
N THR A 12 22.99 -5.38 5.98
CA THR A 12 24.44 -5.32 5.77
C THR A 12 24.83 -5.85 4.40
N ASP A 13 24.28 -6.99 3.98
CA ASP A 13 24.55 -7.56 2.66
C ASP A 13 24.00 -6.68 1.55
N LEU A 14 22.81 -6.11 1.74
CA LEU A 14 22.22 -5.19 0.77
C LEU A 14 23.08 -3.93 0.56
N LEU A 15 23.58 -3.33 1.66
CA LEU A 15 24.46 -2.17 1.59
C LEU A 15 25.79 -2.50 0.90
N TYR A 16 26.38 -3.66 1.23
CA TYR A 16 27.57 -4.16 0.53
C TYR A 16 27.32 -4.34 -0.98
N LEU A 17 26.15 -4.86 -1.37
CA LEU A 17 25.79 -5.03 -2.78
C LEU A 17 25.60 -3.69 -3.50
N TYR A 18 25.07 -2.66 -2.83
CA TYR A 18 24.98 -1.31 -3.39
C TYR A 18 26.36 -0.72 -3.66
N GLU A 19 27.29 -0.84 -2.72
CA GLU A 19 28.67 -0.37 -2.91
C GLU A 19 29.39 -1.11 -4.04
N LYS A 20 29.20 -2.43 -4.11
CA LYS A 20 29.93 -3.29 -5.04
C LYS A 20 29.37 -3.26 -6.47
N TYR A 21 28.06 -3.08 -6.63
CA TYR A 21 27.38 -3.19 -7.91
C TYR A 21 26.44 -2.00 -8.15
N PRO A 22 26.88 -0.96 -8.90
CA PRO A 22 26.07 0.24 -9.17
C PRO A 22 24.71 -0.04 -9.84
N ARG A 23 24.58 -1.18 -10.55
CA ARG A 23 23.29 -1.60 -11.11
C ARG A 23 22.27 -1.95 -10.01
N ILE A 24 22.73 -2.54 -8.91
CA ILE A 24 21.88 -2.92 -7.77
C ILE A 24 21.46 -1.66 -7.01
N GLU A 25 22.36 -0.70 -6.83
CA GLU A 25 22.03 0.64 -6.31
C GLU A 25 20.94 1.31 -7.15
N ARG A 26 21.07 1.29 -8.49
CA ARG A 26 20.04 1.84 -9.39
C ARG A 26 18.69 1.16 -9.19
N VAL A 27 18.65 -0.16 -9.04
CA VAL A 27 17.41 -0.90 -8.76
C VAL A 27 16.82 -0.45 -7.43
N GLY A 28 17.64 -0.36 -6.37
CA GLY A 28 17.24 0.13 -5.06
C GLY A 28 16.64 1.54 -5.13
N ARG A 29 17.28 2.46 -5.86
CA ARG A 29 16.77 3.82 -6.09
C ARG A 29 15.41 3.81 -6.79
N LEU A 30 15.24 3.05 -7.86
CA LEU A 30 13.96 2.98 -8.58
C LEU A 30 12.83 2.42 -7.70
N ILE A 31 13.13 1.43 -6.86
CA ILE A 31 12.18 0.91 -5.87
C ILE A 31 11.82 2.00 -4.86
N ALA A 32 12.82 2.71 -4.31
CA ALA A 32 12.60 3.78 -3.35
C ALA A 32 11.76 4.94 -3.95
N GLU A 33 12.04 5.34 -5.19
CA GLU A 33 11.28 6.35 -5.92
C GLU A 33 9.82 5.91 -6.11
N ALA A 34 9.58 4.66 -6.52
CA ALA A 34 8.21 4.14 -6.67
C ALA A 34 7.46 4.10 -5.32
N ILE A 35 8.13 3.71 -4.24
CA ILE A 35 7.55 3.74 -2.89
C ILE A 35 7.22 5.18 -2.46
N ALA A 36 8.10 6.13 -2.73
CA ALA A 36 7.87 7.54 -2.40
C ALA A 36 6.64 8.10 -3.15
N ILE A 37 6.57 7.89 -4.47
CA ILE A 37 5.44 8.34 -5.30
C ILE A 37 4.12 7.74 -4.81
N THR A 38 4.09 6.42 -4.61
CA THR A 38 2.86 5.73 -4.14
C THR A 38 2.44 6.17 -2.73
N SER A 39 3.39 6.48 -1.85
CA SER A 39 3.11 7.01 -0.51
C SER A 39 2.56 8.43 -0.56
N GLU A 40 3.12 9.30 -1.42
CA GLU A 40 2.65 10.66 -1.63
C GLU A 40 1.24 10.68 -2.23
N GLU A 41 0.97 9.85 -3.25
CA GLU A 41 -0.37 9.67 -3.79
C GLU A 41 -1.36 9.24 -2.71
N HIS A 42 -0.97 8.29 -1.85
CA HIS A 42 -1.83 7.81 -0.78
C HIS A 42 -2.14 8.92 0.24
N LEU A 43 -1.11 9.66 0.66
CA LEU A 43 -1.26 10.80 1.57
C LEU A 43 -2.17 11.88 0.95
N PHE A 44 -2.01 12.19 -0.33
CA PHE A 44 -2.86 13.14 -1.05
C PHE A 44 -4.34 12.73 -0.98
N LEU A 45 -4.66 11.44 -1.18
CA LEU A 45 -6.03 10.94 -1.05
C LEU A 45 -6.57 11.10 0.38
N LEU A 46 -5.73 10.83 1.39
CA LEU A 46 -6.13 10.97 2.80
C LEU A 46 -6.46 12.43 3.17
N LEU A 47 -5.67 13.37 2.66
CA LEU A 47 -5.83 14.80 2.96
C LEU A 47 -6.93 15.49 2.15
N ASN A 48 -7.16 15.08 0.90
CA ASN A 48 -7.99 15.83 -0.05
C ASN A 48 -9.32 15.15 -0.43
N GLN A 49 -9.55 13.90 0.00
CA GLN A 49 -10.78 13.17 -0.35
C GLN A 49 -11.57 12.76 0.88
N THR A 50 -12.89 12.64 0.72
CA THR A 50 -13.74 12.05 1.77
C THR A 50 -13.52 10.54 1.86
N ALA A 51 -13.89 9.96 3.00
CA ALA A 51 -13.82 8.52 3.22
C ALA A 51 -14.60 7.71 2.15
N GLU A 52 -15.75 8.22 1.71
CA GLU A 52 -16.56 7.59 0.67
C GLU A 52 -15.86 7.63 -0.70
N MET A 53 -15.29 8.78 -1.09
CA MET A 53 -14.54 8.92 -2.34
C MET A 53 -13.35 7.95 -2.37
N ARG A 54 -12.60 7.85 -1.26
CA ARG A 54 -11.48 6.90 -1.15
C ARG A 54 -11.95 5.46 -1.29
N TYR A 55 -13.09 5.10 -0.68
CA TYR A 55 -13.65 3.76 -0.78
C TYR A 55 -14.11 3.43 -2.20
N ARG A 56 -14.82 4.34 -2.89
CA ARG A 56 -15.24 4.17 -4.29
C ARG A 56 -14.04 3.98 -5.22
N ARG A 57 -12.99 4.81 -5.03
CA ARG A 57 -11.73 4.67 -5.79
C ARG A 57 -11.07 3.30 -5.56
N LEU A 58 -11.11 2.78 -4.33
CA LEU A 58 -10.57 1.44 -4.02
C LEU A 58 -11.39 0.32 -4.68
N LEU A 59 -12.72 0.44 -4.68
CA LEU A 59 -13.63 -0.48 -5.36
C LEU A 59 -13.38 -0.52 -6.87
N GLU A 60 -13.15 0.62 -7.50
CA GLU A 60 -12.91 0.73 -8.95
C GLU A 60 -11.53 0.20 -9.34
N LYS A 61 -10.48 0.61 -8.61
CA LYS A 61 -9.11 0.22 -8.97
C LYS A 61 -8.76 -1.22 -8.57
N ASN A 62 -9.28 -1.69 -7.44
CA ASN A 62 -8.88 -2.97 -6.86
C ASN A 62 -10.08 -3.73 -6.25
N PRO A 63 -11.10 -4.09 -7.05
CA PRO A 63 -12.32 -4.73 -6.55
C PRO A 63 -12.03 -6.05 -5.82
N LYS A 64 -11.00 -6.78 -6.24
CA LYS A 64 -10.58 -8.04 -5.61
C LYS A 64 -10.21 -7.85 -4.13
N TYR A 65 -9.46 -6.80 -3.82
CA TYR A 65 -8.99 -6.54 -2.44
C TYR A 65 -10.13 -6.23 -1.49
N VAL A 66 -11.16 -5.53 -1.96
CA VAL A 66 -12.34 -5.23 -1.14
C VAL A 66 -13.08 -6.50 -0.71
N ASN A 67 -13.02 -7.56 -1.52
CA ASN A 67 -13.70 -8.83 -1.25
C ASN A 67 -12.86 -9.82 -0.44
N THR A 68 -11.52 -9.75 -0.54
CA THR A 68 -10.63 -10.73 0.10
C THR A 68 -9.98 -10.24 1.39
N ILE A 69 -9.82 -8.92 1.56
CA ILE A 69 -9.14 -8.36 2.73
C ILE A 69 -10.16 -8.13 3.85
N PRO A 70 -9.86 -8.55 5.09
CA PRO A 70 -10.72 -8.24 6.24
C PRO A 70 -10.99 -6.74 6.39
N LEU A 71 -12.24 -6.41 6.72
CA LEU A 71 -12.75 -5.04 6.71
C LEU A 71 -11.92 -4.06 7.57
N GLN A 72 -11.36 -4.54 8.69
CA GLN A 72 -10.51 -3.72 9.58
C GLN A 72 -9.27 -3.16 8.87
N TYR A 73 -8.64 -3.94 7.99
CA TYR A 73 -7.43 -3.50 7.27
C TYR A 73 -7.78 -2.52 6.15
N ILE A 74 -8.93 -2.73 5.50
CA ILE A 74 -9.46 -1.77 4.51
C ILE A 74 -9.77 -0.44 5.21
N ALA A 75 -10.39 -0.47 6.39
CA ALA A 75 -10.68 0.75 7.15
C ALA A 75 -9.41 1.49 7.55
N SER A 76 -8.39 0.77 8.06
CA SER A 76 -7.09 1.33 8.39
C SER A 76 -6.40 1.96 7.17
N TYR A 77 -6.40 1.28 6.02
CA TYR A 77 -5.87 1.83 4.76
C TYR A 77 -6.61 3.11 4.33
N LEU A 78 -7.93 3.16 4.53
CA LEU A 78 -8.73 4.35 4.18
C LEU A 78 -8.66 5.46 5.24
N GLY A 79 -7.91 5.27 6.34
CA GLY A 79 -7.77 6.24 7.42
C GLY A 79 -9.06 6.48 8.21
N ILE A 80 -9.90 5.45 8.40
CA ILE A 80 -11.18 5.52 9.10
C ILE A 80 -11.40 4.31 10.02
N THR A 81 -12.39 4.39 10.90
CA THR A 81 -12.79 3.23 11.71
C THR A 81 -13.56 2.20 10.91
N GLN A 82 -13.56 0.95 11.37
CA GLN A 82 -14.30 -0.14 10.74
C GLN A 82 -15.81 0.12 10.69
N GLU A 83 -16.38 0.76 11.72
CA GLU A 83 -17.79 1.17 11.78
C GLU A 83 -18.11 2.22 10.72
N THR A 84 -17.23 3.21 10.55
CA THR A 84 -17.38 4.24 9.53
C THR A 84 -17.39 3.60 8.14
N LEU A 85 -16.46 2.70 7.86
CA LEU A 85 -16.44 1.97 6.60
C LEU A 85 -17.68 1.10 6.41
N SER A 86 -18.15 0.43 7.47
CA SER A 86 -19.37 -0.39 7.43
C SER A 86 -20.61 0.45 7.05
N ARG A 87 -20.72 1.69 7.53
CA ARG A 87 -21.79 2.61 7.12
C ARG A 87 -21.66 3.01 5.66
N ILE A 88 -20.46 3.41 5.22
CA ILE A 88 -20.20 3.80 3.82
C ILE A 88 -20.60 2.67 2.86
N ARG A 89 -20.24 1.43 3.17
CA ARG A 89 -20.59 0.25 2.35
C ARG A 89 -22.08 0.00 2.18
N LYS A 90 -22.93 0.53 3.06
CA LYS A 90 -24.40 0.41 2.96
C LYS A 90 -25.01 1.53 2.12
N SER A 91 -24.31 2.64 1.97
CA SER A 91 -24.75 3.84 1.24
C SER A 91 -24.25 3.91 -0.20
N VAL A 92 -23.29 3.04 -0.54
CA VAL A 92 -22.66 2.89 -1.85
C VAL A 92 -23.24 1.66 -2.54
#